data_AF-A0A2W5YM88-F1
#
_entry.id   AF-A0A2W5YM88-F1
#
_cell.length_a   1.000
_cell.length_b   1.000
_cell.length_c   1.000
_cell.angle_alpha   90.00
_cell.angle_beta   90.00
_cell.angle_gamma   90.00
#
_symmetry.space_group_name_H-M   'P 1'
#
loop_
_entity.id
_entity.type
_entity.pdbx_description
1 polymer ?
#
loop_
_entity_poly.entity_id
_entity_poly.type
_entity_poly.pdbx_seq_one_letter_code
_entity_poly.pdbx_strand_id
1 'polypeptide(L)'
;MPSPKAQPAKLRLLNGRREGQDSGGRKVPDPPAFVRYAPAKPIELSQEASDHWDQVVPELARLDLLTPGHLGGLVSLCECWAQFLAARDEGNLRDLIVASREYRAWAGEFGLTPSSETRLGVKEPKGDGANPFAPRSQTQS
;
A
#
# COMPACT_ATOMS: atom_id res chain seq x y z
N MET A 1 -10.30 24.34 -16.82
CA MET A 1 -10.35 22.86 -16.73
C MET A 1 -8.97 22.36 -16.34
N PRO A 2 -8.77 21.67 -15.20
CA PRO A 2 -7.47 21.10 -14.86
C PRO A 2 -7.07 20.06 -15.92
N SER A 3 -5.81 20.07 -16.33
CA SER A 3 -5.28 19.09 -17.29
C SER A 3 -5.37 17.67 -16.72
N PRO A 4 -5.63 16.64 -17.56
CA PRO A 4 -5.62 15.25 -17.10
C PRO A 4 -4.29 14.90 -16.45
N LYS A 5 -4.33 14.19 -15.30
CA LYS A 5 -3.12 13.63 -14.69
C LYS A 5 -2.39 12.77 -15.72
N ALA A 6 -1.06 12.88 -15.75
CA ALA A 6 -0.23 12.14 -16.70
C ALA A 6 -0.52 10.63 -16.60
N GLN A 7 -0.68 9.98 -17.76
CA GLN A 7 -0.94 8.54 -17.81
C GLN A 7 0.27 7.74 -17.31
N PRO A 8 0.05 6.63 -16.58
CA PRO A 8 1.13 5.79 -16.10
C PRO A 8 1.91 5.13 -17.25
N ALA A 9 3.19 4.86 -17.05
CA ALA A 9 4.11 4.34 -18.07
C ALA A 9 3.58 3.07 -18.77
N LYS A 10 3.01 2.12 -18.02
CA LYS A 10 2.40 0.91 -18.58
C LYS A 10 1.25 1.22 -19.55
N LEU A 11 0.42 2.20 -19.22
CA LEU A 11 -0.69 2.61 -20.09
C LEU A 11 -0.18 3.32 -21.34
N ARG A 12 0.89 4.10 -21.24
CA ARG A 12 1.54 4.74 -22.40
C ARG A 12 2.14 3.70 -23.35
N LEU A 13 2.73 2.64 -22.81
CA LEU A 13 3.29 1.53 -23.59
C LEU A 13 2.21 0.73 -24.33
N LEU A 14 1.07 0.45 -23.68
CA LEU A 14 -0.07 -0.22 -24.33
C LEU A 14 -0.64 0.60 -25.50
N ASN A 15 -0.63 1.93 -25.36
CA ASN A 15 -1.10 2.86 -26.39
C ASN A 15 0.00 3.22 -27.42
N GLY A 16 1.16 2.57 -27.36
CA GLY A 16 2.31 2.79 -28.21
C GLY A 16 2.11 2.31 -29.64
N ARG A 17 2.71 3.02 -30.61
CA ARG A 17 2.76 2.53 -32.01
C ARG A 17 3.82 1.45 -32.25
N ARG A 18 4.80 1.35 -31.35
CA ARG A 18 5.88 0.35 -31.35
C ARG A 18 6.20 -0.02 -29.89
N GLU A 19 6.78 -1.20 -29.69
CA GLU A 19 7.24 -1.65 -28.38
C GLU A 19 8.19 -0.61 -27.76
N GLY A 20 7.95 -0.25 -26.50
CA GLY A 20 8.74 0.75 -25.77
C GLY A 20 8.40 2.22 -26.06
N GLN A 21 7.39 2.51 -26.90
CA GLN A 21 7.01 3.89 -27.27
C GLN A 21 5.61 4.25 -26.79
N ASP A 22 5.35 5.55 -26.63
CA ASP A 22 4.01 6.08 -26.47
C ASP A 22 3.30 6.31 -27.82
N SER A 23 2.05 6.77 -27.78
CA SER A 23 1.25 7.08 -28.98
C SER A 23 1.88 8.17 -29.87
N GLY A 24 2.71 9.03 -29.27
CA GLY A 24 3.48 10.08 -29.93
C GLY A 24 4.84 9.61 -30.48
N GLY A 25 5.19 8.32 -30.33
CA GLY A 25 6.46 7.74 -30.78
C GLY A 25 7.65 8.06 -29.87
N ARG A 26 7.43 8.62 -28.68
CA ARG A 26 8.49 8.92 -27.72
C ARG A 26 8.79 7.67 -26.89
N LYS A 27 10.07 7.41 -26.61
CA LYS A 27 10.47 6.33 -25.70
C LYS A 27 9.86 6.58 -24.32
N VAL A 28 9.16 5.59 -23.79
CA VAL A 28 8.65 5.66 -22.41
C VAL A 28 9.82 5.34 -21.48
N PRO A 29 10.18 6.24 -20.54
CA PRO A 29 11.26 5.97 -19.60
C PRO A 29 10.85 4.85 -18.64
N ASP A 30 11.79 3.98 -18.32
CA ASP A 30 11.58 2.98 -17.28
C ASP A 30 11.34 3.69 -15.94
N PRO A 31 10.30 3.31 -15.19
CA PRO A 31 10.09 3.89 -13.88
C PRO A 31 11.28 3.54 -12.97
N PRO A 32 11.65 4.43 -12.05
CA PRO A 32 12.71 4.14 -11.10
C PRO A 32 12.35 2.88 -10.29
N ALA A 33 13.32 1.99 -10.12
CA ALA A 33 13.16 0.83 -9.27
C ALA A 33 13.16 1.30 -7.80
N PHE A 34 12.00 1.20 -7.14
CA PHE A 34 11.91 1.48 -5.71
C PHE A 34 12.47 0.29 -4.93
N VAL A 35 13.45 0.56 -4.06
CA VAL A 35 13.94 -0.44 -3.11
C VAL A 35 12.84 -0.67 -2.07
N ARG A 36 12.43 -1.93 -1.92
CA ARG A 36 11.36 -2.35 -1.01
C ARG A 36 11.97 -2.92 0.27
N TYR A 37 11.90 -2.14 1.34
CA TYR A 37 12.16 -2.59 2.69
C TYR A 37 11.48 -1.63 3.67
N ALA A 38 11.15 -2.15 4.85
CA ALA A 38 10.57 -1.34 5.92
C ALA A 38 11.61 -0.34 6.45
N PRO A 39 11.22 0.93 6.73
CA PRO A 39 12.09 1.85 7.42
C PRO A 39 12.39 1.36 8.84
N ALA A 40 13.51 1.82 9.41
CA ALA A 40 13.82 1.57 10.81
C ALA A 40 12.78 2.28 11.71
N LYS A 41 12.38 1.59 12.79
CA LYS A 41 11.47 2.15 13.79
C LYS A 41 12.14 3.33 14.52
N PRO A 42 11.49 4.51 14.59
CA PRO A 42 12.00 5.62 15.39
C PRO A 42 11.97 5.31 16.88
N ILE A 43 12.97 5.81 17.61
CA ILE A 43 13.06 5.61 19.07
C ILE A 43 12.16 6.58 19.83
N GLU A 44 11.71 7.65 19.17
CA GLU A 44 10.94 8.75 19.74
C GLU A 44 9.43 8.49 19.75
N LEU A 45 8.96 7.34 19.25
CA LEU A 45 7.55 6.99 19.27
C LEU A 45 7.02 6.89 20.70
N SER A 46 5.79 7.35 20.92
CA SER A 46 5.05 7.03 22.14
C SER A 46 4.94 5.51 22.32
N GLN A 47 4.73 5.02 23.55
CA GLN A 47 4.73 3.58 23.83
C GLN A 47 3.64 2.86 23.02
N GLU A 48 2.43 3.40 23.01
CA GLU A 48 1.30 2.84 22.26
C GLU A 48 1.52 2.91 20.75
N ALA A 49 2.19 3.96 20.24
CA ALA A 49 2.56 4.06 18.84
C ALA A 49 3.65 3.05 18.47
N SER A 50 4.61 2.85 19.36
CA SER A 50 5.65 1.83 19.24
C SER A 50 5.04 0.43 19.16
N ASP A 51 4.09 0.10 20.03
CA ASP A 51 3.42 -1.20 20.03
C ASP A 51 2.61 -1.41 18.74
N HIS A 52 1.95 -0.35 18.26
CA HIS A 52 1.21 -0.41 17.00
C HIS A 52 2.13 -0.57 15.79
N TRP A 53 3.29 0.09 15.78
CA TRP A 53 4.31 -0.10 14.76
C TRP A 53 4.73 -1.57 14.64
N ASP A 54 4.98 -2.23 15.78
CA ASP A 54 5.40 -3.63 15.82
C ASP A 54 4.32 -4.59 15.33
N GLN A 55 3.06 -4.19 15.35
CA GLN A 55 1.94 -4.95 14.80
C GLN A 55 1.79 -4.75 13.29
N VAL A 56 1.80 -3.49 12.82
CA VAL A 56 1.42 -3.17 11.44
C VAL A 56 2.58 -3.23 10.44
N VAL A 57 3.76 -2.77 10.83
CA VAL A 57 4.89 -2.62 9.90
C VAL A 57 5.42 -3.97 9.41
N PRO A 58 5.56 -5.02 10.25
CA PRO A 58 5.98 -6.33 9.76
C PRO A 58 5.03 -6.94 8.72
N GLU A 59 3.71 -6.78 8.88
CA GLU A 59 2.73 -7.27 7.90
C GLU A 59 2.81 -6.52 6.56
N LEU A 60 2.94 -5.19 6.61
CA LEU A 60 3.15 -4.38 5.41
C LEU A 60 4.48 -4.69 4.71
N ALA A 61 5.52 -4.98 5.49
CA ALA A 61 6.83 -5.39 4.98
C ALA A 61 6.77 -6.77 4.32
N ARG A 62 6.05 -7.73 4.92
CA ARG A 62 5.84 -9.07 4.36
C ARG A 62 5.19 -9.04 2.98
N LEU A 63 4.40 -8.01 2.69
CA LEU A 63 3.72 -7.79 1.41
C LEU A 63 4.54 -6.95 0.40
N ASP A 64 5.80 -6.63 0.69
CA ASP A 64 6.67 -5.77 -0.14
C ASP A 64 6.07 -4.37 -0.45
N LEU A 65 5.20 -3.87 0.44
CA LEU A 65 4.50 -2.59 0.23
C LEU A 65 5.32 -1.38 0.65
N LEU A 66 6.33 -1.58 1.50
CA LEU A 66 7.06 -0.49 2.12
C LEU A 66 8.29 -0.02 1.34
N THR A 67 8.58 1.27 1.48
CA THR A 67 9.83 1.89 1.08
C THR A 67 10.31 2.78 2.23
N PRO A 68 11.60 3.17 2.27
CA PRO A 68 12.10 4.11 3.28
C PRO A 68 11.36 5.44 3.29
N GLY A 69 10.87 5.90 2.13
CA GLY A 69 10.10 7.13 1.99
C GLY A 69 8.75 7.11 2.71
N HIS A 70 8.27 5.95 3.16
CA HIS A 70 7.01 5.83 3.89
C HIS A 70 7.12 6.14 5.39
N LEU A 71 8.33 6.40 5.91
CA LEU A 71 8.58 6.62 7.34
C LEU A 71 7.62 7.64 7.97
N GLY A 72 7.50 8.84 7.38
CA GLY A 72 6.64 9.90 7.93
C GLY A 72 5.17 9.48 8.05
N GLY A 73 4.63 8.80 7.03
CA GLY A 73 3.26 8.31 7.05
C GLY A 73 3.04 7.19 8.07
N LEU A 74 4.01 6.28 8.24
CA LEU A 74 3.93 5.22 9.24
C LEU A 74 3.99 5.78 10.67
N VAL A 75 4.84 6.78 10.93
CA VAL A 75 4.87 7.50 12.21
C VAL A 75 3.52 8.15 12.49
N SER A 76 2.96 8.89 11.53
CA SER A 76 1.65 9.53 11.70
C SER A 76 0.54 8.51 11.97
N LEU A 77 0.52 7.37 11.26
CA LEU A 77 -0.44 6.29 11.51
C LEU A 77 -0.38 5.82 12.96
N CYS A 78 0.82 5.53 13.45
CA CYS A 78 1.03 4.97 14.80
C CYS A 78 0.74 6.00 15.90
N GLU A 79 1.15 7.26 15.73
CA GLU A 79 0.86 8.32 16.70
C GLU A 79 -0.64 8.68 16.74
N CYS A 80 -1.34 8.66 15.60
CA CYS A 80 -2.80 8.81 15.61
C CYS A 80 -3.51 7.67 16.35
N TRP A 81 -2.97 6.44 16.29
CA TRP A 81 -3.48 5.32 17.09
C TRP A 81 -3.28 5.56 18.60
N ALA A 82 -2.08 5.99 19.01
CA ALA A 82 -1.81 6.34 20.40
C ALA A 82 -2.74 7.46 20.92
N GLN A 83 -2.91 8.53 20.14
CA GLN A 83 -3.82 9.63 20.47
C GLN A 83 -5.28 9.19 20.56
N PHE A 84 -5.70 8.24 19.70
CA PHE A 84 -7.04 7.67 19.76
C PHE A 84 -7.27 6.91 21.08
N LEU A 85 -6.31 6.09 21.51
CA LEU A 85 -6.40 5.36 22.77
C LEU A 85 -6.44 6.32 23.97
N ALA A 86 -5.55 7.31 24.01
CA ALA A 86 -5.53 8.32 25.05
C ALA A 86 -6.87 9.09 25.14
N ALA A 87 -7.37 9.61 24.02
CA ALA A 87 -8.62 10.36 24.00
C ALA A 87 -9.84 9.51 24.36
N ARG A 88 -9.83 8.21 24.03
CA ARG A 88 -10.86 7.25 24.44
C ARG A 88 -10.86 7.06 25.95
N ASP A 89 -9.68 6.87 26.53
CA ASP A 89 -9.52 6.56 27.94
C ASP A 89 -9.81 7.81 28.81
N GLU A 90 -9.49 9.01 28.32
CA GLU A 90 -9.84 10.30 28.94
C GLU A 90 -11.32 10.70 28.76
N GLY A 91 -12.04 10.07 27.82
CA GLY A 91 -13.41 10.44 27.48
C GLY A 91 -13.53 11.78 26.72
N ASN A 92 -12.45 12.23 26.08
CA ASN A 92 -12.45 13.47 25.30
C ASN A 92 -12.97 13.22 23.88
N LEU A 93 -14.28 13.44 23.68
CA LEU A 93 -14.95 13.18 22.41
C LEU A 93 -14.37 13.96 21.22
N ARG A 94 -13.89 15.20 21.43
CA ARG A 94 -13.37 16.03 20.35
C ARG A 94 -12.09 15.41 19.80
N ASP A 95 -11.16 15.08 20.69
CA ASP A 95 -9.86 14.55 20.29
C ASP A 95 -9.99 13.12 19.79
N LEU A 96 -10.92 12.34 20.34
CA LEU A 96 -11.27 11.01 19.85
C LEU A 96 -11.71 11.06 18.37
N ILE A 97 -12.58 12.00 18.01
CA ILE A 97 -13.08 12.15 16.63
C ILE A 97 -11.95 12.55 15.67
N VAL A 98 -11.08 13.48 16.10
CA VAL A 98 -9.94 13.93 15.29
C VAL A 98 -8.96 12.77 15.07
N ALA A 99 -8.50 12.11 16.13
CA ALA A 99 -7.57 10.98 16.03
C ALA A 99 -8.15 9.82 15.20
N SER A 100 -9.43 9.49 15.40
CA SER A 100 -10.13 8.45 14.61
C SER A 100 -10.18 8.77 13.12
N ARG A 101 -10.30 10.05 12.76
CA ARG A 101 -10.35 10.49 11.37
C ARG A 101 -8.97 10.40 10.72
N GLU A 102 -7.95 10.93 11.37
CA GLU A 102 -6.58 10.92 10.86
C GLU A 102 -6.02 9.49 10.76
N TYR A 103 -6.27 8.64 11.76
CA TYR A 103 -5.92 7.23 11.72
C TYR A 103 -6.53 6.53 10.51
N ARG A 104 -7.84 6.72 10.25
CA ARG A 104 -8.51 6.12 9.09
C ARG A 104 -7.98 6.63 7.75
N ALA A 105 -7.57 7.90 7.67
CA ALA A 105 -6.96 8.44 6.47
C ALA A 105 -5.65 7.72 6.14
N TRP A 106 -4.72 7.64 7.11
CA TRP A 106 -3.47 6.91 6.93
C TRP A 106 -3.65 5.41 6.72
N ALA A 107 -4.57 4.77 7.46
CA ALA A 107 -4.90 3.37 7.28
C ALA A 107 -5.39 3.10 5.84
N GLY A 108 -6.15 4.02 5.25
CA GLY A 108 -6.54 3.96 3.86
C GLY A 108 -5.33 3.99 2.91
N GLU A 109 -4.38 4.88 3.11
CA GLU A 109 -3.19 4.98 2.25
C GLU A 109 -2.32 3.71 2.29
N PHE A 110 -2.25 3.04 3.44
CA PHE A 110 -1.47 1.81 3.62
C PHE A 110 -2.21 0.51 3.31
N GLY A 111 -3.50 0.57 2.94
CA GLY A 111 -4.26 -0.63 2.61
C GLY A 111 -4.81 -1.39 3.82
N LEU A 112 -4.88 -0.75 4.99
CA LEU A 112 -5.32 -1.36 6.27
C LEU A 112 -6.84 -1.28 6.48
N THR A 113 -7.61 -0.97 5.44
CA THR A 113 -9.08 -0.97 5.48
C THR A 113 -9.65 -1.88 4.40
N PRO A 114 -10.83 -2.50 4.61
CA PRO A 114 -11.41 -3.41 3.62
C PRO A 114 -11.57 -2.79 2.22
N SER A 115 -11.89 -1.50 2.14
CA SER A 115 -12.01 -0.79 0.87
C SER A 115 -10.67 -0.47 0.20
N SER A 116 -9.57 -0.42 0.98
CA SER A 116 -8.23 -0.17 0.47
C SER A 116 -7.44 -1.44 0.18
N GLU A 117 -7.84 -2.59 0.73
CA GLU A 117 -7.26 -3.91 0.42
C GLU A 117 -7.23 -4.19 -1.08
N THR A 118 -8.26 -3.80 -1.84
CA THR A 118 -8.31 -3.94 -3.31
C THR A 118 -7.16 -3.24 -4.05
N ARG A 119 -6.50 -2.25 -3.41
CA ARG A 119 -5.32 -1.57 -3.96
C ARG A 119 -4.02 -2.31 -3.68
N LEU A 120 -4.02 -3.22 -2.71
CA LEU A 120 -2.85 -4.04 -2.41
C LEU A 120 -2.73 -5.08 -3.53
N GLY A 121 -1.80 -4.82 -4.45
CA GLY A 121 -1.44 -5.75 -5.51
C GLY A 121 -0.67 -6.94 -4.94
N VAL A 122 -1.37 -7.79 -4.17
CA VAL A 122 -0.82 -9.04 -3.63
C VAL A 122 -0.29 -9.85 -4.81
N LYS A 123 1.03 -10.00 -4.88
CA LYS A 123 1.63 -10.98 -5.78
C LYS A 123 1.19 -12.36 -5.29
N GLU A 124 0.55 -13.14 -6.16
CA GLU A 124 0.34 -14.55 -5.88
C GLU A 124 1.70 -15.17 -5.48
N PRO A 125 1.77 -15.96 -4.40
CA PRO A 125 2.95 -16.76 -4.14
C PRO A 125 3.19 -17.60 -5.39
N LYS A 126 4.45 -17.75 -5.79
CA LYS A 126 4.85 -18.50 -6.99
C LYS A 126 4.58 -19.99 -6.75
N GLY A 127 3.30 -20.37 -6.82
CA GLY A 127 2.79 -21.71 -6.74
C GLY A 127 2.88 -22.35 -8.12
N ASP A 128 3.47 -23.52 -8.13
CA ASP A 128 3.48 -24.52 -9.17
C ASP A 128 2.06 -24.91 -9.62
N GLY A 129 1.47 -24.04 -10.44
CA GLY A 129 0.91 -24.43 -11.73
C GLY A 129 -0.25 -25.41 -11.81
N ALA A 130 -1.03 -25.67 -10.75
CA ALA A 130 -2.28 -26.41 -10.87
C ALA A 130 -3.47 -25.43 -10.88
N ASN A 131 -3.90 -25.01 -12.07
CA ASN A 131 -5.14 -24.25 -12.24
C ASN A 131 -6.32 -25.12 -11.75
N PRO A 132 -7.02 -24.74 -10.65
CA PRO A 132 -8.11 -25.54 -10.08
C PRO A 132 -9.35 -25.59 -10.97
N PHE A 133 -9.40 -24.79 -12.04
CA PHE A 133 -10.44 -24.77 -13.06
C PHE A 133 -9.98 -25.37 -14.39
N ALA A 134 -8.81 -26.01 -14.45
CA ALA A 134 -8.39 -26.71 -15.65
C ALA A 134 -9.42 -27.81 -16.00
N PRO A 135 -9.96 -27.85 -17.23
CA PRO A 135 -10.90 -28.87 -17.62
C PRO A 135 -10.22 -30.23 -17.54
N ARG A 136 -10.80 -31.16 -16.77
CA ARG A 136 -10.33 -32.55 -16.69
C ARG A 136 -10.44 -33.14 -18.10
N SER A 137 -9.30 -33.41 -18.73
CA SER A 137 -9.24 -34.12 -20.00
C SER A 137 -9.92 -35.48 -19.82
N GLN A 138 -11.08 -35.64 -20.47
CA GLN A 138 -11.77 -36.93 -20.52
C GLN A 138 -10.94 -37.87 -21.39
N THR A 139 -10.37 -38.90 -20.79
CA THR A 139 -9.79 -40.04 -21.49
C THR A 139 -10.92 -41.03 -21.80
N GLN A 140 -11.17 -41.29 -23.08
CA GLN A 140 -11.86 -42.48 -23.62
C GLN A 140 -11.10 -42.82 -24.90
N SER A 141 -10.25 -43.86 -24.94
CA SER A 141 -10.57 -45.30 -25.07
C SER A 141 -11.39 -45.61 -26.30
#